data_AF-A0A945HKQ2-F1
#
_entry.id   AF-A0A945HKQ2-F1
#
_cell.length_a   1.000
_cell.length_b   1.000
_cell.length_c   1.000
_cell.angle_alpha   90.00
_cell.angle_beta   90.00
_cell.angle_gamma   90.00
#
_symmetry.space_group_name_H-M   'P 1'
#
loop_
_entity.id
_entity.type
_entity.pdbx_description
1 polymer ?
#
loop_
_entity_poly.entity_id
_entity_poly.type
_entity_poly.pdbx_seq_one_letter_code
_entity_poly.pdbx_strand_id
1 'polypeptide(L)'
;MNYGKDIYLSYNTRVQDYDNHVGQGISTTLVYNNINISYLINPAYNLNLSVGYTNRQLTSDTDNQSTSYFYVGLRTSLRNIYYDF
;
A
#
# COMPACT_ATOMS: atom_id res chain seq x y z
N MET A 1 14.40 -17.50 8.12
CA MET A 1 15.32 -17.21 7.00
C MET A 1 14.90 -15.88 6.38
N ASN A 2 15.82 -14.94 6.21
CA ASN A 2 15.57 -13.60 5.71
C ASN A 2 15.89 -13.53 4.20
N TYR A 3 14.84 -13.38 3.38
CA TYR A 3 14.92 -13.21 1.93
C TYR A 3 14.92 -11.73 1.49
N GLY A 4 15.14 -10.79 2.43
CA GLY A 4 15.24 -9.35 2.17
C GLY A 4 13.91 -8.58 2.15
N LYS A 5 12.77 -9.24 2.36
CA LYS A 5 11.42 -8.64 2.31
C LYS A 5 10.93 -8.12 3.67
N ASP A 6 11.47 -8.63 4.77
CA ASP A 6 11.06 -8.27 6.13
C ASP A 6 12.17 -7.46 6.82
N ILE A 7 11.87 -6.19 7.11
CA ILE A 7 12.79 -5.24 7.76
C ILE A 7 12.97 -5.51 9.26
N TYR A 8 12.16 -6.38 9.86
CA TYR A 8 12.25 -6.76 11.27
C TYR A 8 13.14 -7.98 11.51
N LEU A 9 13.55 -8.69 10.46
CA LEU A 9 14.45 -9.85 10.57
C LEU A 9 15.93 -9.42 10.64
N SER A 10 16.70 -10.07 11.53
CA SER A 10 18.15 -9.84 11.66
C SER A 10 18.92 -10.22 10.39
N TYR A 11 19.94 -9.43 10.03
CA TYR A 11 20.87 -9.66 8.92
C TYR A 11 21.67 -10.96 9.03
N ASN A 12 21.74 -11.55 10.23
CA ASN A 12 22.40 -12.83 10.46
C ASN A 12 21.53 -14.04 10.08
N THR A 13 20.25 -13.84 9.76
CA THR A 13 19.34 -14.92 9.34
C THR A 13 19.19 -15.01 7.82
N ARG A 14 20.09 -14.36 7.07
CA ARG A 14 20.14 -14.36 5.60
C ARG A 14 20.24 -15.78 5.05
N VAL A 15 19.61 -15.99 3.90
CA VAL A 15 19.45 -17.31 3.28
C VAL A 15 20.78 -17.87 2.75
N GLN A 16 21.68 -17.00 2.26
CA GLN A 16 22.95 -17.42 1.66
C GLN A 16 24.02 -16.32 1.75
N ASP A 17 25.27 -16.70 2.05
CA ASP A 17 26.42 -15.77 2.17
C ASP A 17 27.09 -15.46 0.82
N TYR A 18 27.14 -16.42 -0.10
CA TYR A 18 27.77 -16.31 -1.43
C TYR A 18 26.89 -16.97 -2.49
N ASP A 19 27.12 -16.71 -3.78
CA ASP A 19 26.36 -17.31 -4.91
C ASP A 19 24.87 -16.90 -4.95
N ASN A 20 24.58 -15.65 -4.58
CA ASN A 20 23.24 -15.09 -4.67
C ASN A 20 22.90 -14.74 -6.13
N HIS A 21 21.70 -15.12 -6.59
CA HIS A 21 21.21 -14.92 -7.93
C HIS A 21 20.03 -13.94 -7.95
N VAL A 22 19.87 -13.20 -9.05
CA VAL A 22 18.73 -12.30 -9.22
C VAL A 22 17.44 -13.13 -9.35
N GLY A 23 16.44 -12.85 -8.51
CA GLY A 23 15.17 -13.58 -8.50
C GLY A 23 15.06 -14.72 -7.49
N GLN A 24 16.08 -14.96 -6.65
CA GLN A 24 16.08 -15.98 -5.58
C GLN A 24 15.13 -15.69 -4.41
N GLY A 25 14.36 -14.58 -4.47
CA GLY A 25 13.39 -14.23 -3.44
C GLY A 25 12.16 -15.14 -3.52
N ILE A 26 11.40 -15.21 -2.42
CA ILE A 26 10.16 -16.00 -2.40
C ILE A 26 9.15 -15.34 -3.35
N SER A 27 8.70 -16.11 -4.35
CA SER A 27 7.66 -15.68 -5.27
C SER A 27 6.42 -15.26 -4.49
N THR A 28 5.93 -14.06 -4.77
CA THR A 28 4.81 -13.46 -4.04
C THR A 28 3.81 -12.91 -5.02
N THR A 29 2.56 -13.35 -4.92
CA THR A 29 1.43 -12.76 -5.62
C THR A 29 0.69 -11.81 -4.68
N LEU A 30 0.47 -10.58 -5.13
CA LEU A 30 -0.28 -9.56 -4.39
C LEU A 30 -1.55 -9.22 -5.15
N VAL A 31 -2.70 -9.50 -4.56
CA VAL A 31 -4.01 -9.09 -5.05
C VAL A 31 -4.47 -7.89 -4.22
N TYR A 32 -4.80 -6.79 -4.90
CA TYR A 32 -5.26 -5.55 -4.28
C TYR A 32 -6.61 -5.13 -4.86
N ASN A 33 -7.66 -5.20 -4.05
CA ASN A 33 -9.00 -4.79 -4.40
C ASN A 33 -9.39 -3.56 -3.56
N ASN A 34 -9.82 -2.49 -4.22
CA ASN A 34 -10.31 -1.29 -3.55
C ASN A 34 -11.65 -0.86 -4.14
N ILE A 35 -12.61 -0.61 -3.25
CA ILE A 35 -13.92 -0.06 -3.60
C ILE A 35 -14.05 1.25 -2.85
N ASN A 36 -14.33 2.33 -3.58
CA ASN A 36 -14.48 3.66 -3.02
C ASN A 36 -15.70 4.36 -3.61
N ILE A 37 -16.45 5.02 -2.74
CA ILE A 37 -17.57 5.90 -3.09
C ILE A 37 -17.26 7.27 -2.49
N SER A 38 -17.45 8.30 -3.31
CA SER A 38 -17.05 9.66 -3.01
C SER A 38 -18.17 10.63 -3.38
N TYR A 39 -18.47 11.59 -2.51
CA TYR A 39 -19.51 12.60 -2.70
C TYR A 39 -18.93 14.02 -2.58
N LEU A 40 -19.18 14.85 -3.60
CA LEU A 40 -18.78 16.25 -3.61
C LEU A 40 -19.69 17.06 -2.68
N ILE A 41 -19.17 17.43 -1.51
CA ILE A 41 -19.89 18.23 -0.51
C ILE A 41 -19.90 19.70 -0.91
N ASN A 42 -18.73 20.27 -1.24
CA ASN A 42 -18.61 21.68 -1.59
C ASN A 42 -17.84 21.86 -2.91
N PRO A 43 -18.54 22.17 -4.02
CA PRO A 43 -17.91 22.41 -5.31
C PRO A 43 -16.90 23.56 -5.32
N ALA A 44 -17.09 24.60 -4.48
CA ALA A 44 -16.22 25.77 -4.47
C ALA A 44 -14.77 25.45 -4.07
N TYR A 45 -14.59 24.46 -3.18
CA TYR A 45 -13.27 23.99 -2.74
C TYR A 45 -12.93 22.58 -3.23
N ASN A 46 -13.78 22.01 -4.10
CA ASN A 46 -13.76 20.59 -4.45
C ASN A 46 -13.66 19.68 -3.20
N LEU A 47 -14.43 20.02 -2.16
CA LEU A 47 -14.48 19.25 -0.93
C LEU A 47 -15.28 17.96 -1.17
N ASN A 48 -14.64 16.83 -1.02
CA ASN A 48 -15.18 15.51 -1.27
C ASN A 48 -15.06 14.64 -0.01
N LEU A 49 -16.18 14.02 0.39
CA LEU A 49 -16.21 12.99 1.41
C LEU A 49 -16.23 11.62 0.76
N SER A 50 -15.30 10.78 1.17
CA SER A 50 -15.08 9.46 0.61
C SER A 50 -15.19 8.40 1.70
N VAL A 51 -15.80 7.28 1.35
CA VAL A 51 -15.80 6.06 2.14
C VAL A 51 -15.32 4.93 1.24
N GLY A 52 -14.49 4.05 1.78
CA GLY A 52 -14.00 2.93 1.00
C GLY A 52 -13.66 1.71 1.83
N TYR A 53 -13.48 0.62 1.11
CA TYR A 53 -13.03 -0.67 1.61
C TYR A 53 -11.86 -1.13 0.76
N THR A 54 -10.79 -1.55 1.43
CA THR A 54 -9.63 -2.15 0.80
C THR A 54 -9.46 -3.58 1.28
N ASN A 55 -9.22 -4.50 0.35
CA ASN A 55 -8.81 -5.86 0.61
C ASN A 55 -7.48 -6.11 -0.12
N ARG A 56 -6.47 -6.54 0.65
CA ARG A 56 -5.14 -6.86 0.15
C ARG A 56 -4.80 -8.29 0.55
N GLN A 57 -4.52 -9.14 -0.41
CA GLN A 57 -4.13 -10.53 -0.20
C GLN A 57 -2.74 -10.74 -0.77
N LEU A 58 -1.84 -11.21 0.08
CA LEU A 58 -0.47 -11.52 -0.27
C LEU A 58 -0.29 -13.03 -0.10
N THR A 59 0.01 -13.72 -1.19
CA THR A 59 0.22 -15.16 -1.23
C THR A 59 1.64 -15.44 -1.67
N SER A 60 2.36 -16.19 -0.86
CA SER A 60 3.73 -16.64 -1.10
C SER A 60 3.83 -18.13 -0.78
N ASP A 61 4.88 -18.80 -1.26
CA ASP A 61 5.11 -20.23 -0.97
C ASP A 61 5.25 -20.52 0.54
N THR A 62 5.63 -19.50 1.32
CA THR A 62 5.88 -19.60 2.76
C THR A 62 4.75 -19.04 3.62
N ASP A 63 3.97 -18.08 3.12
CA ASP A 63 3.02 -17.33 3.94
C ASP A 63 1.87 -16.72 3.13
N ASN A 64 0.68 -16.69 3.74
CA ASN A 64 -0.53 -16.12 3.18
C ASN A 64 -1.08 -15.07 4.15
N GLN A 65 -0.99 -13.80 3.75
CA GLN A 65 -1.45 -12.67 4.55
C GLN A 65 -2.62 -11.96 3.87
N SER A 66 -3.74 -11.88 4.58
CA SER A 66 -4.90 -11.09 4.16
C SER A 66 -5.09 -9.90 5.09
N THR A 67 -5.11 -8.69 4.54
CA THR A 67 -5.40 -7.46 5.27
C THR A 67 -6.60 -6.78 4.63
N SER A 68 -7.60 -6.44 5.43
CA SER A 68 -8.72 -5.62 4.95
C SER A 68 -9.13 -4.57 5.94
N TYR A 69 -9.55 -3.42 5.44
CA TYR A 69 -9.94 -2.29 6.27
C TYR A 69 -10.95 -1.39 5.56
N PHE A 70 -11.83 -0.80 6.36
CA PHE A 70 -12.65 0.33 5.94
C PHE A 70 -11.95 1.63 6.25
N TYR A 71 -12.20 2.66 5.46
CA TYR A 71 -11.71 4.00 5.71
C TYR A 71 -12.75 5.05 5.33
N VAL A 72 -12.67 6.18 6.01
CA VAL A 72 -13.40 7.40 5.68
C VAL A 72 -12.35 8.49 5.46
N GLY A 73 -12.48 9.25 4.38
CA GLY A 73 -11.53 10.28 3.99
C GLY A 73 -12.24 11.55 3.57
N LEU A 74 -11.76 12.70 4.06
CA LEU A 74 -12.18 14.01 3.61
C LEU A 74 -11.04 14.61 2.76
N ARG A 75 -11.33 14.95 1.50
CA ARG A 75 -10.36 15.54 0.56
C ARG A 75 -10.86 16.90 0.10
N THR A 76 -9.97 17.88 0.03
CA THR A 76 -10.25 19.18 -0.59
C THR A 76 -9.13 19.52 -1.55
N SER A 77 -9.44 20.14 -2.69
CA SER A 77 -8.42 20.61 -3.63
C SER A 77 -8.21 22.10 -3.43
N LEU A 78 -7.30 22.45 -2.52
CA LEU A 78 -6.88 23.84 -2.32
C LEU A 78 -6.00 24.25 -3.49
N ARG A 79 -6.49 25.18 -4.31
CA ARG A 79 -5.68 25.79 -5.37
C ARG A 79 -4.67 26.70 -4.69
N ASN A 80 -3.38 26.44 -4.89
CA ASN A 80 -2.33 27.33 -4.44
C ASN A 80 -2.28 28.52 -5.41
N ILE A 81 -3.05 29.57 -5.13
CA ILE A 81 -3.03 30.79 -5.94
C ILE A 81 -1.99 31.72 -5.32
N TYR A 82 -0.75 31.63 -5.80
CA TYR A 82 0.25 32.67 -5.55
C TYR A 82 -0.15 33.88 -6.40
N TYR A 83 -0.75 34.88 -5.77
CA TYR A 83 -0.76 36.25 -6.28
C TYR A 83 0.52 36.91 -5.77
N ASP A 84 1.63 36.75 -6.50
CA ASP A 84 2.72 37.71 -6.38
C ASP A 84 2.47 38.82 -7.41
N PHE A 85 2.39 40.04 -6.88
CA PHE A 85 2.29 41.31 -7.60
C PHE A 85 3.69 41.83 -7.93
#